data_AF-A0A957T9W7-F1
#
_entry.id   AF-A0A957T9W7-F1
#
_cell.length_a   1.000
_cell.length_b   1.000
_cell.length_c   1.000
_cell.angle_alpha   90.00
_cell.angle_beta   90.00
_cell.angle_gamma   90.00
#
_symmetry.space_group_name_H-M   'P 1'
#
loop_
_entity.id
_entity.type
_entity.pdbx_description
1 polymer ?
#
loop_
_entity_poly.entity_id
_entity_poly.type
_entity_poly.pdbx_seq_one_letter_code
_entity_poly.pdbx_strand_id
1 'polypeptide(L)'
;MPEYLAPGVYIEEVSFRTKSIEGVGTSTSGFAGPTRTGPVGDMPELLTSFSDFERIYGGLGDLSFGVNYLAHAVRAYFNEGGSRLYVSRVFSGDPAATSAVTVATVNNGTPRTARFFARFPGAAGDGQLVLRLAGTPVTMRHMRAAPEGTLLRTGVSGPAAAPAMIESTLNAPFSLTDGGTLLLTVGGANADVTFEGEAAVVQSSNPLPDTISLTAADNVLIVTVDGVRQEIALPIADDQPRADIVDAINQELRGGFARLAADNSLEIGSDFRGSAASVRVEANPALEFDAVAQDTNAADANNNVGNLANVTVQEINSLLIAQGVNARLALLPNGRVRLATTVAGAGASLQVRTDPNSLESRLGFVSGPAVNGTAGNAITYYVKVGNQWLDSTGAALNIAGLADDAAPAGGAEIVTLNVTTVDADGNVMQFDDLALDSRHPRYIGNVMAATPTRRVDALYNRYAFADTGVGAFNIITALFSSGDEVTLDIRGGSDGVAPQPGDYETALAVFESVEDISIVAAPGAPSYGTPNNAHAYANVVISHAERRRLYRIAVLDTPPDALTVGDARSFRGRLIDSTRGALYFPYVVVPNPLYRTGADNIPQELTLPPSG
;
A
#
# COMPACT_ATOMS: atom_id res chain seq x y z
N MET A 1 -43.15 -25.10 -30.28
CA MET A 1 -43.25 -26.42 -30.96
C MET A 1 -43.18 -26.15 -32.46
N PRO A 2 -42.28 -26.80 -33.21
CA PRO A 2 -42.26 -26.66 -34.66
C PRO A 2 -43.48 -27.37 -35.26
N GLU A 3 -44.10 -26.76 -36.26
CA GLU A 3 -45.22 -27.32 -37.00
C GLU A 3 -44.72 -27.89 -38.34
N TYR A 4 -44.88 -29.20 -38.55
CA TYR A 4 -44.38 -29.91 -39.74
C TYR A 4 -45.49 -30.04 -40.79
N LEU A 5 -45.33 -29.43 -41.96
CA LEU A 5 -46.37 -29.28 -42.99
C LEU A 5 -46.32 -30.32 -44.14
N ALA A 6 -45.56 -31.42 -44.01
CA ALA A 6 -45.59 -32.51 -44.98
C ALA A 6 -45.24 -33.87 -44.35
N PRO A 7 -45.82 -34.99 -44.82
CA PRO A 7 -45.46 -36.33 -44.34
C PRO A 7 -44.07 -36.73 -44.84
N GLY A 8 -43.14 -36.92 -43.90
CA GLY A 8 -41.77 -37.37 -44.13
C GLY A 8 -41.09 -37.83 -42.83
N VAL A 9 -39.95 -38.51 -42.93
CA VAL A 9 -39.14 -38.88 -41.75
C VAL A 9 -38.25 -37.69 -41.41
N TYR A 10 -38.49 -37.09 -40.24
CA TYR A 10 -37.66 -36.02 -39.69
C TYR A 10 -36.72 -36.61 -38.64
N ILE A 11 -35.41 -36.44 -38.83
CA ILE A 11 -34.40 -36.79 -37.84
C ILE A 11 -34.05 -35.50 -37.10
N GLU A 12 -34.31 -35.49 -35.80
CA GLU A 12 -33.94 -34.42 -34.89
C GLU A 12 -32.77 -34.91 -34.03
N GLU A 13 -31.57 -34.38 -34.27
CA GLU A 13 -30.41 -34.65 -33.43
C GLU A 13 -30.48 -33.76 -32.18
N VAL A 14 -31.05 -34.32 -31.11
CA VAL A 14 -30.84 -33.79 -29.76
C VAL A 14 -29.41 -34.12 -29.34
N SER A 15 -28.63 -33.10 -29.02
CA SER A 15 -27.27 -33.24 -28.47
C SER A 15 -27.35 -33.98 -27.12
N PHE A 16 -27.12 -35.30 -27.13
CA PHE A 16 -26.99 -36.15 -25.95
C PHE A 16 -25.58 -36.11 -25.35
N ARG A 17 -24.95 -34.93 -25.28
CA ARG A 17 -23.85 -34.77 -24.34
C ARG A 17 -24.46 -34.44 -22.98
N THR A 18 -24.79 -35.47 -22.21
CA THR A 18 -24.85 -35.30 -20.75
C THR A 18 -23.56 -34.59 -20.35
N LYS A 19 -23.65 -33.48 -19.60
CA LYS A 19 -22.47 -33.00 -18.88
C LYS A 19 -21.95 -34.21 -18.10
N SER A 20 -20.74 -34.66 -18.43
CA SER A 20 -20.08 -35.68 -17.62
C SER A 20 -20.08 -35.15 -16.20
N ILE A 21 -20.53 -35.96 -15.24
CA ILE A 21 -20.30 -35.65 -13.83
C ILE A 21 -18.79 -35.80 -13.66
N GLU A 22 -18.07 -34.69 -13.63
CA GLU A 22 -16.66 -34.72 -13.26
C GLU A 22 -16.57 -35.19 -11.81
N GLY A 23 -15.66 -36.13 -11.54
CA GLY A 23 -15.34 -36.49 -10.17
C GLY A 23 -14.73 -35.27 -9.50
N VAL A 24 -15.42 -34.70 -8.51
CA VAL A 24 -14.87 -33.61 -7.69
C VAL A 24 -13.63 -34.15 -6.98
N GLY A 25 -12.48 -33.49 -7.19
CA GLY A 25 -11.27 -33.82 -6.45
C GLY A 25 -11.52 -33.59 -4.97
N THR A 26 -11.51 -34.66 -4.18
CA THR A 26 -11.82 -34.65 -2.73
C THR A 26 -10.79 -33.90 -1.86
N SER A 27 -9.85 -33.17 -2.47
CA SER A 27 -8.70 -32.52 -1.83
C SER A 27 -8.59 -31.03 -2.14
N THR A 28 -9.52 -30.44 -2.90
CA THR A 28 -9.50 -28.99 -3.17
C THR A 28 -10.00 -28.24 -1.94
N SER A 29 -9.14 -27.37 -1.40
CA SER A 29 -9.44 -26.58 -0.21
C SER A 29 -9.69 -25.11 -0.55
N GLY A 30 -10.49 -24.44 0.27
CA GLY A 30 -10.74 -23.01 0.22
C GLY A 30 -10.41 -22.39 1.57
N PHE A 31 -9.40 -21.52 1.64
CA PHE A 31 -9.04 -20.81 2.86
C PHE A 31 -9.48 -19.35 2.80
N ALA A 32 -10.21 -18.91 3.82
CA ALA A 32 -10.58 -17.50 3.98
C ALA A 32 -9.84 -16.89 5.16
N GLY A 33 -9.17 -15.76 4.95
CA GLY A 33 -8.45 -15.08 6.03
C GLY A 33 -7.79 -13.79 5.56
N PRO A 34 -7.28 -12.97 6.48
CA PRO A 34 -6.56 -11.77 6.14
C PRO A 34 -5.21 -12.08 5.50
N THR A 35 -4.78 -11.21 4.58
CA THR A 35 -3.49 -11.28 3.89
C THR A 35 -2.91 -9.88 3.75
N ARG A 36 -1.60 -9.78 3.55
CA ARG A 36 -0.88 -8.50 3.48
C ARG A 36 -1.19 -7.70 2.23
N THR A 37 -1.69 -8.33 1.18
CA THR A 37 -2.10 -7.71 -0.09
C THR A 37 -2.96 -8.70 -0.90
N GLY A 38 -3.39 -8.34 -2.11
CA GLY A 38 -4.17 -9.18 -3.00
C GLY A 38 -5.65 -8.75 -3.15
N PRO A 39 -6.36 -9.35 -4.10
CA PRO A 39 -7.72 -8.94 -4.45
C PRO A 39 -8.71 -9.14 -3.30
N VAL A 40 -9.65 -8.21 -3.15
CA VAL A 40 -10.74 -8.25 -2.16
C VAL A 40 -12.07 -8.42 -2.88
N GLY A 41 -12.83 -9.46 -2.54
CA GLY A 41 -14.16 -9.71 -3.10
C GLY A 41 -14.21 -10.23 -4.53
N ASP A 42 -13.06 -10.38 -5.20
CA ASP A 42 -13.01 -10.99 -6.54
C ASP A 42 -12.91 -12.52 -6.49
N MET A 43 -13.29 -13.18 -7.59
CA MET A 43 -13.09 -14.62 -7.78
C MET A 43 -11.62 -15.03 -7.54
N PRO A 44 -11.37 -16.03 -6.67
CA PRO A 44 -10.03 -16.45 -6.30
C PRO A 44 -9.36 -17.24 -7.42
N GLU A 45 -8.04 -17.06 -7.56
CA GLU A 45 -7.23 -17.85 -8.47
C GLU A 45 -6.89 -19.21 -7.82
N LEU A 46 -6.80 -20.27 -8.63
CA LEU A 46 -6.32 -21.56 -8.15
C LEU A 46 -4.82 -21.48 -7.87
N LEU A 47 -4.44 -21.67 -6.61
CA LEU A 47 -3.05 -21.75 -6.18
C LEU A 47 -2.58 -23.21 -6.21
N THR A 48 -1.40 -23.42 -6.79
CA THR A 48 -0.76 -24.74 -6.89
C THR A 48 0.54 -24.84 -6.12
N SER A 49 1.00 -23.73 -5.55
CA SER A 49 2.22 -23.63 -4.76
C SER A 49 2.13 -22.49 -3.75
N PHE A 50 2.99 -22.53 -2.72
CA PHE A 50 3.13 -21.41 -1.79
C PHE A 50 3.68 -20.14 -2.49
N SER A 51 4.50 -20.28 -3.52
CA SER A 51 5.00 -19.12 -4.29
C SER A 51 3.90 -18.41 -5.09
N ASP A 52 2.84 -19.12 -5.51
CA ASP A 52 1.65 -18.47 -6.08
C ASP A 52 0.93 -17.63 -5.03
N PHE A 53 0.85 -18.13 -3.80
CA PHE A 53 0.29 -17.38 -2.67
C PHE A 53 1.10 -16.12 -2.39
N GLU A 54 2.42 -16.22 -2.20
CA GLU A 54 3.27 -15.07 -1.84
C GLU A 54 3.15 -13.94 -2.88
N ARG A 55 3.08 -14.33 -4.15
CA ARG A 55 3.00 -13.38 -5.25
C ARG A 55 1.66 -12.64 -5.31
N ILE A 56 0.54 -13.32 -5.05
CA ILE A 56 -0.80 -12.72 -5.11
C ILE A 56 -1.15 -12.01 -3.79
N TYR A 57 -0.91 -12.67 -2.66
CA TYR A 57 -1.43 -12.29 -1.34
C TYR A 57 -0.37 -11.73 -0.37
N GLY A 58 0.91 -11.76 -0.75
CA GLY A 58 2.03 -11.29 0.07
C GLY A 58 2.69 -12.40 0.90
N GLY A 59 3.86 -12.09 1.46
CA GLY A 59 4.68 -13.06 2.20
C GLY A 59 4.18 -13.38 3.61
N LEU A 60 5.03 -14.10 4.36
CA LEU A 60 4.78 -14.55 5.74
C LEU A 60 4.78 -13.45 6.81
N GLY A 61 5.16 -12.22 6.46
CA GLY A 61 5.24 -11.12 7.43
C GLY A 61 3.91 -10.90 8.17
N ASP A 62 4.03 -10.35 9.38
CA ASP A 62 2.87 -10.07 10.23
C ASP A 62 2.00 -8.96 9.63
N LEU A 63 0.71 -9.00 9.98
CA LEU A 63 -0.27 -7.97 9.68
C LEU A 63 -0.21 -6.92 10.80
N SER A 64 -0.70 -5.70 10.51
CA SER A 64 -0.79 -4.65 11.54
C SER A 64 -1.43 -5.13 12.85
N PHE A 65 -2.49 -5.93 12.74
CA PHE A 65 -3.26 -6.44 13.88
C PHE A 65 -2.84 -7.85 14.36
N GLY A 66 -1.70 -8.38 13.93
CA GLY A 66 -1.12 -9.61 14.49
C GLY A 66 -0.51 -10.57 13.46
N VAL A 67 -0.16 -11.78 13.92
CA VAL A 67 0.46 -12.85 13.12
C VAL A 67 -0.37 -13.16 11.87
N ASN A 68 0.25 -13.38 10.71
CA ASN A 68 -0.44 -13.78 9.49
C ASN A 68 -0.70 -15.31 9.42
N TYR A 69 -1.64 -15.81 10.24
CA TYR A 69 -1.99 -17.22 10.34
C TYR A 69 -2.39 -17.83 8.99
N LEU A 70 -3.08 -17.09 8.12
CA LEU A 70 -3.44 -17.60 6.79
C LEU A 70 -2.21 -17.92 5.96
N ALA A 71 -1.19 -17.04 5.92
CA ALA A 71 0.03 -17.32 5.16
C ALA A 71 0.80 -18.53 5.71
N HIS A 72 0.85 -18.69 7.02
CA HIS A 72 1.45 -19.86 7.66
C HIS A 72 0.68 -21.15 7.36
N ALA A 73 -0.65 -21.11 7.41
CA ALA A 73 -1.53 -22.21 7.03
C ALA A 73 -1.35 -22.63 5.56
N VAL A 74 -1.30 -21.66 4.65
CA VAL A 74 -1.08 -21.96 3.22
C VAL A 74 0.27 -22.64 3.00
N ARG A 75 1.31 -22.20 3.70
CA ARG A 75 2.64 -22.83 3.65
C ARG A 75 2.61 -24.26 4.18
N ALA A 76 1.97 -24.49 5.33
CA ALA A 76 1.81 -25.82 5.91
C ALA A 76 1.01 -26.74 4.97
N TYR A 77 -0.12 -26.28 4.45
CA TYR A 77 -0.93 -27.00 3.46
C TYR A 77 -0.10 -27.54 2.29
N PHE A 78 0.73 -26.71 1.65
CA PHE A 78 1.55 -27.16 0.51
C PHE A 78 2.74 -28.04 0.94
N ASN A 79 3.32 -27.80 2.12
CA ASN A 79 4.40 -28.66 2.63
C ASN A 79 3.91 -30.06 3.00
N GLU A 80 2.68 -30.18 3.50
CA GLU A 80 2.06 -31.46 3.91
C GLU A 80 1.35 -32.19 2.75
N GLY A 81 1.57 -31.75 1.50
CA GLY A 81 1.11 -32.45 0.29
C GLY A 81 -0.21 -31.95 -0.31
N GLY A 82 -0.74 -30.83 0.18
CA GLY A 82 -1.80 -30.09 -0.50
C GLY A 82 -1.36 -29.62 -1.88
N SER A 83 -2.30 -29.56 -2.84
CA SER A 83 -1.98 -29.29 -4.25
C SER A 83 -2.94 -28.32 -4.96
N ARG A 84 -4.13 -28.08 -4.40
CA ARG A 84 -5.17 -27.24 -5.01
C ARG A 84 -5.84 -26.41 -3.93
N LEU A 85 -5.48 -25.14 -3.88
CA LEU A 85 -6.00 -24.21 -2.88
C LEU A 85 -6.61 -22.99 -3.55
N TYR A 86 -7.81 -22.62 -3.13
CA TYR A 86 -8.36 -21.29 -3.38
C TYR A 86 -8.23 -20.45 -2.12
N VAL A 87 -7.82 -19.19 -2.25
CA VAL A 87 -7.74 -18.26 -1.14
C VAL A 87 -8.68 -17.09 -1.36
N SER A 88 -9.53 -16.82 -0.37
CA SER A 88 -10.35 -15.61 -0.36
C SER A 88 -9.81 -14.67 0.71
N ARG A 89 -9.36 -13.49 0.29
CA ARG A 89 -8.84 -12.49 1.21
C ARG A 89 -10.00 -11.88 2.01
N VAL A 90 -9.90 -11.96 3.32
CA VAL A 90 -10.76 -11.25 4.27
C VAL A 90 -10.12 -9.90 4.56
N PHE A 91 -10.81 -8.81 4.27
CA PHE A 91 -10.28 -7.47 4.46
C PHE A 91 -11.35 -6.57 5.05
N SER A 92 -11.02 -5.89 6.15
CA SER A 92 -11.90 -4.97 6.86
C SER A 92 -11.31 -3.55 6.75
N GLY A 93 -11.84 -2.75 5.83
CA GLY A 93 -11.31 -1.42 5.50
C GLY A 93 -11.82 -0.94 4.14
N ASP A 94 -11.36 0.23 3.71
CA ASP A 94 -11.64 0.74 2.36
C ASP A 94 -10.74 0.04 1.33
N PRO A 95 -11.27 -0.78 0.41
CA PRO A 95 -10.46 -1.45 -0.60
C PRO A 95 -9.84 -0.48 -1.62
N ALA A 96 -10.28 0.77 -1.68
CA ALA A 96 -9.68 1.82 -2.51
C ALA A 96 -8.47 2.50 -1.84
N ALA A 97 -8.31 2.36 -0.51
CA ALA A 97 -7.18 2.90 0.25
C ALA A 97 -5.91 2.07 -0.01
N THR A 98 -5.22 2.44 -1.09
CA THR A 98 -4.00 1.78 -1.58
C THR A 98 -2.82 2.71 -1.48
N SER A 99 -1.63 2.15 -1.29
CA SER A 99 -0.39 2.92 -1.32
C SER A 99 -0.27 3.67 -2.64
N ALA A 100 0.01 4.97 -2.63
CA ALA A 100 0.03 5.77 -3.85
C ALA A 100 1.02 6.93 -3.78
N VAL A 101 1.53 7.33 -4.94
CA VAL A 101 2.35 8.53 -5.10
C VAL A 101 1.88 9.31 -6.33
N THR A 102 1.54 10.59 -6.11
CA THR A 102 1.21 11.50 -7.21
C THR A 102 2.50 12.10 -7.74
N VAL A 103 2.71 11.95 -9.04
CA VAL A 103 3.93 12.38 -9.73
C VAL A 103 3.78 13.78 -10.30
N ALA A 104 2.62 14.07 -10.88
CA ALA A 104 2.36 15.34 -11.53
C ALA A 104 0.88 15.70 -11.39
N THR A 105 0.62 16.99 -11.18
CA THR A 105 -0.72 17.57 -11.10
C THR A 105 -0.78 18.79 -12.00
N VAL A 106 -1.84 18.89 -12.82
CA VAL A 106 -2.12 20.04 -13.68
C VAL A 106 -3.47 20.62 -13.28
N ASN A 107 -3.45 21.85 -12.78
CA ASN A 107 -4.62 22.56 -12.26
C ASN A 107 -5.09 23.65 -13.25
N ASN A 108 -5.67 23.21 -14.38
CA ASN A 108 -6.28 24.10 -15.38
C ASN A 108 -7.80 23.83 -15.45
N GLY A 109 -8.49 23.94 -14.32
CA GLY A 109 -9.90 23.52 -14.15
C GLY A 109 -10.02 22.29 -13.25
N THR A 110 -10.69 21.23 -13.72
CA THR A 110 -10.68 19.93 -13.02
C THR A 110 -9.24 19.42 -12.87
N PRO A 111 -8.75 19.17 -11.64
CA PRO A 111 -7.39 18.68 -11.43
C PRO A 111 -7.15 17.40 -12.21
N ARG A 112 -6.08 17.37 -13.00
CA ARG A 112 -5.58 16.17 -13.66
C ARG A 112 -4.31 15.72 -12.97
N THR A 113 -4.23 14.45 -12.65
CA THR A 113 -3.13 13.82 -11.94
C THR A 113 -2.57 12.63 -12.70
N ALA A 114 -1.25 12.46 -12.61
CA ALA A 114 -0.53 11.26 -12.96
C ALA A 114 0.02 10.65 -11.67
N ARG A 115 -0.32 9.39 -11.39
CA ARG A 115 0.05 8.71 -10.14
C ARG A 115 0.42 7.26 -10.36
N PHE A 116 1.33 6.78 -9.52
CA PHE A 116 1.53 5.34 -9.30
C PHE A 116 0.77 4.92 -8.04
N PHE A 117 0.26 3.70 -8.03
CA PHE A 117 -0.42 3.15 -6.86
C PHE A 117 -0.32 1.64 -6.82
N ALA A 118 -0.36 1.06 -5.61
CA ALA A 118 -0.54 -0.36 -5.40
C ALA A 118 -1.94 -0.76 -5.86
N ARG A 119 -2.06 -1.90 -6.54
CA ARG A 119 -3.33 -2.34 -7.13
C ARG A 119 -4.34 -2.82 -6.09
N PHE A 120 -3.84 -3.31 -4.97
CA PHE A 120 -4.62 -3.87 -3.89
C PHE A 120 -4.25 -3.18 -2.57
N PRO A 121 -5.21 -3.05 -1.63
CA PRO A 121 -4.91 -2.51 -0.31
C PRO A 121 -3.94 -3.44 0.43
N GLY A 122 -3.22 -2.91 1.42
CA GLY A 122 -2.24 -3.69 2.19
C GLY A 122 -0.93 -2.95 2.40
N ALA A 123 -0.35 -3.10 3.58
CA ALA A 123 0.96 -2.52 3.89
C ALA A 123 2.07 -3.11 3.00
N ALA A 124 1.88 -4.33 2.48
CA ALA A 124 2.80 -4.91 1.48
C ALA A 124 2.77 -4.19 0.12
N GLY A 125 1.82 -3.28 -0.09
CA GLY A 125 1.81 -2.36 -1.24
C GLY A 125 2.84 -1.23 -1.11
N ASP A 126 3.33 -0.92 0.08
CA ASP A 126 4.37 0.08 0.27
C ASP A 126 5.68 -0.39 -0.37
N GLY A 127 6.50 0.54 -0.87
CA GLY A 127 7.68 0.15 -1.64
C GLY A 127 8.35 1.31 -2.36
N GLN A 128 9.26 0.97 -3.28
CA GLN A 128 10.03 1.94 -4.07
C GLN A 128 9.87 1.70 -5.56
N LEU A 129 9.81 2.80 -6.31
CA LEU A 129 9.81 2.83 -7.77
C LEU A 129 11.06 3.58 -8.22
N VAL A 130 11.95 2.91 -8.94
CA VAL A 130 13.11 3.54 -9.60
C VAL A 130 12.79 3.72 -11.07
N LEU A 131 12.68 4.97 -11.49
CA LEU A 131 12.37 5.35 -12.86
C LEU A 131 13.63 5.90 -13.51
N ARG A 132 13.97 5.38 -14.69
CA ARG A 132 15.14 5.82 -15.45
C ARG A 132 14.76 6.09 -16.92
N LEU A 133 15.18 7.24 -17.44
CA LEU A 133 15.16 7.54 -18.86
C LEU A 133 16.36 6.89 -19.54
N ALA A 134 16.11 6.19 -20.64
CA ALA A 134 17.13 5.64 -21.52
C ALA A 134 17.10 6.39 -22.86
N GLY A 135 18.18 7.12 -23.16
CA GLY A 135 18.38 7.82 -24.42
C GLY A 135 19.11 6.94 -25.43
N THR A 136 18.54 6.75 -26.61
CA THR A 136 19.20 6.06 -27.73
C THR A 136 19.45 7.05 -28.88
N PRO A 137 20.70 7.31 -29.27
CA PRO A 137 21.01 8.22 -30.38
C PRO A 137 20.34 7.80 -31.68
N VAL A 138 19.76 8.76 -32.41
CA VAL A 138 19.01 8.49 -33.64
C VAL A 138 19.36 9.43 -34.78
N THR A 139 19.14 8.91 -35.99
CA THR A 139 19.19 9.66 -37.25
C THR A 139 17.77 9.88 -37.80
N MET A 140 17.66 10.68 -38.86
CA MET A 140 16.40 10.93 -39.56
C MET A 140 15.68 9.66 -40.00
N ARG A 141 16.39 8.63 -40.44
CA ARG A 141 15.80 7.33 -40.80
C ARG A 141 15.03 6.71 -39.63
N HIS A 142 15.63 6.72 -38.44
CA HIS A 142 15.02 6.19 -37.22
C HIS A 142 13.84 7.05 -36.77
N MET A 143 13.99 8.38 -36.81
CA MET A 143 12.92 9.33 -36.47
C MET A 143 11.68 9.17 -37.37
N ARG A 144 11.88 8.92 -38.67
CA ARG A 144 10.78 8.65 -39.61
C ARG A 144 10.08 7.32 -39.32
N ALA A 145 10.84 6.29 -38.95
CA ALA A 145 10.30 4.96 -38.64
C ALA A 145 9.64 4.84 -37.25
N ALA A 146 9.92 5.76 -36.33
CA ALA A 146 9.38 5.73 -34.97
C ALA A 146 7.83 5.69 -34.94
N PRO A 147 7.19 4.96 -34.03
CA PRO A 147 5.73 5.00 -33.88
C PRO A 147 5.23 6.34 -33.34
N GLU A 148 3.94 6.64 -33.51
CA GLU A 148 3.32 7.79 -32.84
C GLU A 148 3.48 7.71 -31.31
N GLY A 149 3.50 8.86 -30.64
CA GLY A 149 3.74 8.95 -29.20
C GLY A 149 5.18 8.70 -28.76
N THR A 150 6.10 8.40 -29.69
CA THR A 150 7.53 8.31 -29.37
C THR A 150 8.03 9.67 -28.88
N LEU A 151 8.84 9.65 -27.82
CA LEU A 151 9.53 10.82 -27.30
C LEU A 151 10.92 10.95 -27.91
N LEU A 152 11.27 12.17 -28.28
CA LEU A 152 12.59 12.55 -28.78
C LEU A 152 13.15 13.66 -27.90
N ARG A 153 14.43 13.56 -27.56
CA ARG A 153 15.19 14.60 -26.87
C ARG A 153 16.25 15.14 -27.81
N THR A 154 16.32 16.46 -27.99
CA THR A 154 17.35 17.14 -28.79
C THR A 154 18.23 18.03 -27.93
N GLY A 155 19.39 18.44 -28.46
CA GLY A 155 20.34 19.30 -27.74
C GLY A 155 21.34 18.52 -26.88
N VAL A 156 21.41 17.20 -27.07
CA VAL A 156 22.26 16.27 -26.32
C VAL A 156 23.75 16.30 -26.71
N SER A 157 24.13 16.96 -27.81
CA SER A 157 25.52 17.05 -28.26
C SER A 157 26.25 18.17 -27.52
N GLY A 158 26.68 17.91 -26.29
CA GLY A 158 27.40 18.84 -25.42
C GLY A 158 26.83 18.87 -24.00
N PRO A 159 27.41 19.68 -23.10
CA PRO A 159 26.89 19.82 -21.75
C PRO A 159 25.48 20.44 -21.79
N ALA A 160 24.51 19.74 -21.21
CA ALA A 160 23.15 20.23 -21.06
C ALA A 160 23.12 21.44 -20.11
N ALA A 161 22.22 22.38 -20.38
CA ALA A 161 21.87 23.39 -19.39
C ALA A 161 21.38 22.68 -18.13
N ALA A 162 21.89 23.06 -16.95
CA ALA A 162 21.50 22.46 -15.69
C ALA A 162 20.72 23.45 -14.82
N PRO A 163 19.75 22.98 -14.03
CA PRO A 163 19.07 23.81 -13.04
C PRO A 163 20.01 24.29 -11.93
N ALA A 164 19.58 25.29 -11.17
CA ALA A 164 20.23 25.61 -9.91
C ALA A 164 19.96 24.48 -8.92
N MET A 165 21.01 23.99 -8.26
CA MET A 165 20.93 22.83 -7.37
C MET A 165 21.58 23.12 -6.02
N ILE A 166 20.92 22.68 -4.95
CA ILE A 166 21.44 22.69 -3.58
C ILE A 166 21.25 21.29 -2.99
N GLU A 167 22.33 20.69 -2.50
CA GLU A 167 22.29 19.37 -1.88
C GLU A 167 22.19 19.49 -0.36
N SER A 168 21.44 18.56 0.25
CA SER A 168 21.40 18.40 1.69
C SER A 168 22.65 17.70 2.21
N THR A 169 22.96 17.96 3.48
CA THR A 169 23.99 17.27 4.25
C THR A 169 23.43 16.07 5.01
N LEU A 170 22.12 16.07 5.26
CA LEU A 170 21.37 15.02 5.94
C LEU A 170 20.68 14.09 4.94
N ASN A 171 20.45 12.86 5.38
CA ASN A 171 19.72 11.86 4.61
C ASN A 171 18.22 11.94 4.91
N ALA A 172 17.40 11.71 3.90
CA ALA A 172 15.97 11.47 4.11
C ALA A 172 15.76 10.05 4.68
N PRO A 173 14.67 9.80 5.44
CA PRO A 173 13.61 10.75 5.81
C PRO A 173 14.03 11.73 6.92
N PHE A 174 13.30 12.84 7.06
CA PHE A 174 13.62 13.92 7.98
C PHE A 174 12.71 13.95 9.21
N SER A 175 13.28 14.27 10.37
CA SER A 175 12.51 14.67 11.55
C SER A 175 12.37 16.19 11.54
N LEU A 176 11.14 16.69 11.48
CA LEU A 176 10.76 18.11 11.43
C LEU A 176 9.96 18.51 12.69
N THR A 177 9.92 19.80 12.97
CA THR A 177 9.13 20.35 14.10
C THR A 177 7.82 20.85 13.56
N ASP A 178 6.77 20.72 14.36
CA ASP A 178 5.46 21.24 14.02
C ASP A 178 5.50 22.77 13.82
N GLY A 179 4.78 23.25 12.80
CA GLY A 179 4.74 24.65 12.38
C GLY A 179 6.04 25.20 11.78
N GLY A 180 7.07 24.37 11.57
CA GLY A 180 8.32 24.81 10.96
C GLY A 180 8.17 25.08 9.46
N THR A 181 8.95 26.00 8.90
CA THR A 181 8.84 26.40 7.49
C THR A 181 10.15 26.20 6.72
N LEU A 182 10.10 25.69 5.49
CA LEU A 182 11.20 25.75 4.53
C LEU A 182 11.06 27.03 3.70
N LEU A 183 11.99 27.97 3.90
CA LEU A 183 11.99 29.26 3.21
C LEU A 183 12.87 29.21 1.97
N LEU A 184 12.28 29.41 0.80
CA LEU A 184 12.99 29.39 -0.49
C LEU A 184 12.86 30.73 -1.22
N THR A 185 13.83 31.02 -2.07
CA THR A 185 13.69 31.99 -3.16
C THR A 185 14.05 31.29 -4.46
N VAL A 186 13.10 31.20 -5.39
CA VAL A 186 13.20 30.45 -6.64
C VAL A 186 12.96 31.40 -7.80
N GLY A 187 13.95 31.57 -8.69
CA GLY A 187 13.84 32.52 -9.81
C GLY A 187 13.60 33.97 -9.38
N GLY A 188 14.01 34.33 -8.15
CA GLY A 188 13.80 35.66 -7.55
C GLY A 188 12.47 35.85 -6.81
N ALA A 189 11.56 34.85 -6.81
CA ALA A 189 10.31 34.88 -6.04
C ALA A 189 10.43 34.08 -4.75
N ASN A 190 9.87 34.59 -3.65
CA ASN A 190 9.84 33.89 -2.36
C ASN A 190 8.76 32.81 -2.35
N ALA A 191 9.09 31.66 -1.78
CA ALA A 191 8.20 30.51 -1.61
C ALA A 191 8.46 29.87 -0.25
N ASP A 192 7.44 29.80 0.60
CA ASP A 192 7.55 29.39 2.00
C ASP A 192 6.62 28.19 2.25
N VAL A 193 7.20 27.02 2.56
CA VAL A 193 6.47 25.76 2.76
C VAL A 193 6.43 25.41 4.24
N THR A 194 5.27 25.45 4.87
CA THR A 194 5.10 25.07 6.30
C THR A 194 4.79 23.58 6.42
N PHE A 195 5.31 22.94 7.47
CA PHE A 195 5.06 21.54 7.81
C PHE A 195 4.29 21.48 9.12
N GLU A 196 3.13 20.85 9.10
CA GLU A 196 2.18 20.81 10.21
C GLU A 196 1.72 19.36 10.45
N GLY A 197 1.65 18.99 11.73
CA GLY A 197 1.27 17.65 12.13
C GLY A 197 0.90 17.56 13.61
N GLU A 198 -0.34 17.17 13.89
CA GLU A 198 -0.86 16.84 15.21
C GLU A 198 -0.90 15.32 15.44
N ALA A 199 -0.88 14.91 16.71
CA ALA A 199 -1.01 13.50 17.09
C ALA A 199 -2.48 13.06 17.09
N ALA A 200 -2.74 11.78 16.82
CA ALA A 200 -4.07 11.21 17.02
C ALA A 200 -4.27 10.96 18.52
N VAL A 201 -5.41 11.37 19.07
CA VAL A 201 -5.70 11.27 20.51
C VAL A 201 -7.13 10.81 20.72
N VAL A 202 -7.31 9.76 21.52
CA VAL A 202 -8.62 9.34 22.01
C VAL A 202 -8.76 9.66 23.49
N GLN A 203 -9.94 10.12 23.88
CA GLN A 203 -10.26 10.55 25.24
C GLN A 203 -11.33 9.62 25.84
N SER A 204 -11.22 9.31 27.13
CA SER A 204 -12.24 8.56 27.87
C SER A 204 -13.57 9.32 27.90
N SER A 205 -14.68 8.58 28.04
CA SER A 205 -16.03 9.16 27.98
C SER A 205 -16.34 10.05 29.17
N ASN A 206 -15.74 9.74 30.33
CA ASN A 206 -15.86 10.52 31.55
C ASN A 206 -14.46 10.75 32.17
N PRO A 207 -14.33 11.74 33.08
CA PRO A 207 -13.16 11.87 33.94
C PRO A 207 -12.90 10.60 34.73
N LEU A 208 -11.63 10.20 34.86
CA LEU A 208 -11.28 9.08 35.73
C LEU A 208 -11.69 9.41 37.19
N PRO A 209 -12.02 8.41 38.01
CA PRO A 209 -12.13 8.59 39.46
C PRO A 209 -10.77 8.94 40.10
N ASP A 210 -10.77 9.47 41.34
CA ASP A 210 -9.52 9.75 42.08
C ASP A 210 -8.71 8.48 42.34
N THR A 211 -9.43 7.40 42.63
CA THR A 211 -8.90 6.07 42.91
C THR A 211 -9.66 5.03 42.10
N ILE A 212 -8.93 4.05 41.57
CA ILE A 212 -9.45 3.00 40.70
C ILE A 212 -9.05 1.65 41.31
N SER A 213 -10.02 0.73 41.42
CA SER A 213 -9.77 -0.65 41.86
C SER A 213 -9.87 -1.57 40.66
N LEU A 214 -8.75 -2.21 40.30
CA LEU A 214 -8.69 -3.12 39.15
C LEU A 214 -8.73 -4.57 39.62
N THR A 215 -9.55 -5.37 38.93
CA THR A 215 -9.63 -6.83 39.14
C THR A 215 -8.96 -7.58 37.99
N ALA A 216 -8.76 -8.89 38.14
CA ALA A 216 -8.25 -9.73 37.04
C ALA A 216 -9.14 -9.75 35.78
N ALA A 217 -10.39 -9.26 35.87
CA ALA A 217 -11.27 -9.15 34.71
C ALA A 217 -11.05 -7.85 33.90
N ASP A 218 -10.49 -6.81 34.53
CA ASP A 218 -10.47 -5.45 33.99
C ASP A 218 -9.06 -4.85 33.93
N ASN A 219 -8.05 -5.62 34.35
CA ASN A 219 -6.66 -5.17 34.42
C ASN A 219 -5.91 -5.21 33.07
N VAL A 220 -6.58 -5.51 31.96
CA VAL A 220 -5.95 -5.51 30.64
C VAL A 220 -6.56 -4.38 29.81
N LEU A 221 -5.74 -3.41 29.46
CA LEU A 221 -6.09 -2.37 28.50
C LEU A 221 -5.56 -2.77 27.13
N ILE A 222 -6.45 -2.81 26.13
CA ILE A 222 -6.09 -3.13 24.76
C ILE A 222 -6.10 -1.84 23.94
N VAL A 223 -4.93 -1.49 23.41
CA VAL A 223 -4.73 -0.29 22.58
C VAL A 223 -4.08 -0.70 21.27
N THR A 224 -4.57 -0.17 20.16
CA THR A 224 -3.90 -0.19 18.87
C THR A 224 -3.40 1.20 18.56
N VAL A 225 -2.08 1.38 18.48
CA VAL A 225 -1.44 2.65 18.11
C VAL A 225 -0.70 2.47 16.80
N ASP A 226 -0.99 3.33 15.81
CA ASP A 226 -0.39 3.32 14.47
C ASP A 226 -0.41 1.94 13.80
N GLY A 227 -1.54 1.24 14.00
CA GLY A 227 -1.77 -0.11 13.52
C GLY A 227 -1.27 -1.23 14.44
N VAL A 228 -0.40 -0.97 15.42
CA VAL A 228 0.17 -1.99 16.31
C VAL A 228 -0.72 -2.23 17.53
N ARG A 229 -1.34 -3.41 17.61
CA ARG A 229 -2.14 -3.84 18.78
C ARG A 229 -1.24 -4.23 19.95
N GLN A 230 -1.59 -3.74 21.13
CA GLN A 230 -0.85 -3.93 22.38
C GLN A 230 -1.82 -4.30 23.49
N GLU A 231 -1.41 -5.23 24.35
CA GLU A 231 -2.13 -5.61 25.56
C GLU A 231 -1.32 -5.13 26.77
N ILE A 232 -1.86 -4.16 27.48
CA ILE A 232 -1.21 -3.51 28.62
C ILE A 232 -1.82 -4.09 29.89
N ALA A 233 -1.03 -4.90 30.59
CA ALA A 233 -1.41 -5.44 31.89
C ALA A 233 -1.18 -4.37 32.97
N LEU A 234 -2.26 -3.94 33.59
CA LEU A 234 -2.28 -3.01 34.70
C LEU A 234 -2.16 -3.77 36.04
N PRO A 235 -1.58 -3.14 37.07
CA PRO A 235 -1.47 -3.75 38.39
C PRO A 235 -2.86 -4.06 38.96
N ILE A 236 -3.01 -5.23 39.58
CA ILE A 236 -4.22 -5.59 40.31
C ILE A 236 -4.05 -5.09 41.75
N ALA A 237 -4.71 -3.98 42.07
CA ALA A 237 -4.77 -3.45 43.43
C ALA A 237 -6.05 -2.63 43.64
N ASP A 238 -6.46 -2.52 44.89
CA ASP A 238 -7.58 -1.68 45.32
C ASP A 238 -7.12 -0.22 45.54
N ASP A 239 -8.00 0.73 45.26
CA ASP A 239 -7.84 2.16 45.52
C ASP A 239 -6.56 2.78 44.92
N GLN A 240 -6.15 2.35 43.73
CA GLN A 240 -4.97 2.91 43.06
C GLN A 240 -5.20 4.34 42.60
N PRO A 241 -4.27 5.29 42.87
CA PRO A 241 -4.37 6.64 42.34
C PRO A 241 -4.42 6.64 40.81
N ARG A 242 -5.27 7.49 40.22
CA ARG A 242 -5.37 7.64 38.75
C ARG A 242 -4.01 7.92 38.06
N ALA A 243 -3.10 8.61 38.74
CA ALA A 243 -1.77 8.93 38.21
C ALA A 243 -0.90 7.68 38.06
N ASP A 244 -0.95 6.76 39.02
CA ASP A 244 -0.19 5.50 38.97
C ASP A 244 -0.69 4.60 37.84
N ILE A 245 -1.99 4.66 37.52
CA ILE A 245 -2.57 3.98 36.36
C ILE A 245 -2.04 4.57 35.05
N VAL A 246 -1.99 5.90 34.91
CA VAL A 246 -1.42 6.56 33.73
C VAL A 246 0.06 6.22 33.57
N ASP A 247 0.83 6.19 34.67
CA ASP A 247 2.24 5.80 34.65
C ASP A 247 2.42 4.33 34.27
N ALA A 248 1.56 3.42 34.77
CA ALA A 248 1.57 2.01 34.38
C ALA A 248 1.27 1.82 32.88
N ILE A 249 0.32 2.58 32.33
CA ILE A 249 0.04 2.58 30.89
C ILE A 249 1.28 3.03 30.12
N ASN A 250 1.90 4.15 30.50
CA ASN A 250 3.09 4.67 29.81
C ASN A 250 4.32 3.75 29.89
N GLN A 251 4.44 2.92 30.94
CA GLN A 251 5.55 1.97 31.07
C GLN A 251 5.47 0.82 30.06
N GLU A 252 4.27 0.37 29.72
CA GLU A 252 4.04 -0.76 28.80
C GLU A 252 3.67 -0.31 27.39
N LEU A 253 3.04 0.86 27.22
CA LEU A 253 2.67 1.41 25.92
C LEU A 253 3.93 1.68 25.08
N ARG A 254 3.85 1.37 23.79
CA ARG A 254 4.88 1.60 22.78
C ARG A 254 4.31 2.42 21.62
N GLY A 255 5.05 3.43 21.18
CA GLY A 255 4.65 4.28 20.04
C GLY A 255 3.52 5.25 20.33
N GLY A 256 3.20 5.47 21.61
CA GLY A 256 2.18 6.40 22.04
C GLY A 256 2.39 6.86 23.47
N PHE A 257 1.48 7.70 23.94
CA PHE A 257 1.49 8.25 25.29
C PHE A 257 0.11 8.16 25.93
N ALA A 258 0.07 8.13 27.26
CA ALA A 258 -1.13 8.33 28.05
C ALA A 258 -0.96 9.57 28.93
N ARG A 259 -2.00 10.39 29.06
CA ARG A 259 -2.02 11.57 29.94
C ARG A 259 -3.42 11.84 30.46
N LEU A 260 -3.51 12.73 31.44
CA LEU A 260 -4.79 13.28 31.88
C LEU A 260 -5.05 14.60 31.15
N ALA A 261 -6.25 14.75 30.61
CA ALA A 261 -6.73 16.02 30.08
C ALA A 261 -7.00 17.02 31.21
N ALA A 262 -7.34 18.26 30.86
CA ALA A 262 -7.64 19.31 31.84
C ALA A 262 -8.85 19.01 32.74
N ASP A 263 -9.78 18.16 32.29
CA ASP A 263 -10.94 17.69 33.06
C ASP A 263 -10.69 16.36 33.81
N ASN A 264 -9.46 15.84 33.75
CA ASN A 264 -9.01 14.55 34.28
C ASN A 264 -9.58 13.30 33.59
N SER A 265 -10.10 13.43 32.38
CA SER A 265 -10.27 12.27 31.49
C SER A 265 -8.92 11.71 31.05
N LEU A 266 -8.90 10.41 30.75
CA LEU A 266 -7.73 9.71 30.25
C LEU A 266 -7.63 9.93 28.75
N GLU A 267 -6.53 10.52 28.30
CA GLU A 267 -6.17 10.63 26.89
C GLU A 267 -5.08 9.61 26.56
N ILE A 268 -5.29 8.86 25.49
CA ILE A 268 -4.28 7.98 24.90
C ILE A 268 -4.00 8.47 23.49
N GLY A 269 -2.74 8.77 23.19
CA GLY A 269 -2.32 9.38 21.94
C GLY A 269 -1.19 8.62 21.26
N SER A 270 -0.99 8.88 19.97
CA SER A 270 0.11 8.35 19.17
C SER A 270 1.35 9.26 19.26
N ASP A 271 2.55 8.68 19.15
CA ASP A 271 3.79 9.44 19.00
C ASP A 271 3.95 10.01 17.57
N PHE A 272 3.24 9.45 16.59
CA PHE A 272 3.19 10.00 15.24
C PHE A 272 2.44 11.32 15.25
N ARG A 273 2.97 12.29 14.50
CA ARG A 273 2.39 13.63 14.38
C ARG A 273 2.15 13.95 12.92
N GLY A 274 0.91 13.86 12.48
CA GLY A 274 0.51 14.00 11.08
C GLY A 274 -0.64 13.06 10.71
N SER A 275 -0.93 12.98 9.42
CA SER A 275 -2.09 12.25 8.87
C SER A 275 -1.97 10.72 8.94
N ALA A 276 -0.80 10.18 9.27
CA ALA A 276 -0.59 8.74 9.48
C ALA A 276 -0.79 8.31 10.93
N ALA A 277 -0.97 9.25 11.87
CA ALA A 277 -1.20 8.92 13.27
C ALA A 277 -2.58 8.27 13.47
N SER A 278 -2.66 7.20 14.24
CA SER A 278 -3.94 6.59 14.59
C SER A 278 -3.90 5.93 15.96
N VAL A 279 -5.01 6.02 16.69
CA VAL A 279 -5.18 5.37 17.98
C VAL A 279 -6.56 4.75 18.05
N ARG A 280 -6.64 3.52 18.52
CA ARG A 280 -7.89 2.83 18.83
C ARG A 280 -7.77 2.15 20.19
N VAL A 281 -8.68 2.45 21.09
CA VAL A 281 -8.75 1.85 22.42
C VAL A 281 -10.01 0.98 22.48
N GLU A 282 -9.86 -0.29 22.86
CA GLU A 282 -11.01 -1.16 23.09
C GLU A 282 -11.77 -0.72 24.35
N ALA A 283 -13.03 -1.14 24.46
CA ALA A 283 -13.83 -0.83 25.64
C ALA A 283 -13.17 -1.37 26.93
N ASN A 284 -12.95 -0.48 27.89
CA ASN A 284 -12.52 -0.78 29.24
C ASN A 284 -13.30 0.12 30.21
N PRO A 285 -14.44 -0.36 30.74
CA PRO A 285 -15.29 0.43 31.64
C PRO A 285 -14.58 0.87 32.92
N ALA A 286 -13.58 0.11 33.40
CA ALA A 286 -12.82 0.49 34.60
C ALA A 286 -11.96 1.74 34.39
N LEU A 287 -11.67 2.09 33.13
CA LEU A 287 -10.95 3.29 32.71
C LEU A 287 -11.84 4.29 31.97
N GLU A 288 -13.17 4.18 32.12
CA GLU A 288 -14.17 5.08 31.52
C GLU A 288 -14.18 5.06 29.96
N PHE A 289 -13.72 3.95 29.37
CA PHE A 289 -13.91 3.65 27.95
C PHE A 289 -15.11 2.71 27.77
N ASP A 290 -16.33 3.26 27.78
CA ASP A 290 -17.59 2.49 27.71
C ASP A 290 -17.78 1.72 26.39
N ALA A 291 -17.13 2.20 25.33
CA ALA A 291 -17.13 1.61 24.00
C ALA A 291 -15.75 1.77 23.36
N VAL A 292 -15.57 1.15 22.19
CA VAL A 292 -14.37 1.37 21.38
C VAL A 292 -14.26 2.85 21.00
N ALA A 293 -13.14 3.47 21.33
CA ALA A 293 -12.80 4.83 20.94
C ALA A 293 -11.70 4.81 19.87
N GLN A 294 -11.81 5.65 18.84
CA GLN A 294 -10.83 5.68 17.75
C GLN A 294 -10.65 7.08 17.17
N ASP A 295 -9.40 7.42 16.87
CA ASP A 295 -8.98 8.58 16.09
C ASP A 295 -7.97 8.13 15.02
N THR A 296 -8.07 8.67 13.80
CA THR A 296 -7.25 8.24 12.66
C THR A 296 -6.53 9.38 11.95
N ASN A 297 -6.67 10.64 12.39
CA ASN A 297 -6.05 11.85 11.82
C ASN A 297 -6.14 12.07 10.29
N ALA A 298 -6.77 11.16 9.54
CA ALA A 298 -6.72 11.09 8.09
C ALA A 298 -7.49 12.22 7.39
N ALA A 299 -8.31 12.98 8.13
CA ALA A 299 -9.15 14.06 7.62
C ALA A 299 -8.87 15.43 8.26
N ASP A 300 -7.80 15.56 9.06
CA ASP A 300 -7.47 16.82 9.70
C ASP A 300 -6.77 17.78 8.72
N ALA A 301 -7.33 18.99 8.57
CA ALA A 301 -6.77 20.04 7.73
C ALA A 301 -5.43 20.59 8.26
N ASN A 302 -5.14 20.38 9.55
CA ASN A 302 -3.89 20.77 10.19
C ASN A 302 -2.75 19.76 9.94
N ASN A 303 -3.03 18.63 9.28
CA ASN A 303 -2.04 17.59 8.99
C ASN A 303 -1.66 17.60 7.51
N ASN A 304 -0.54 18.24 7.18
CA ASN A 304 -0.07 18.36 5.80
C ASN A 304 1.06 17.39 5.44
N VAL A 305 1.57 16.65 6.42
CA VAL A 305 2.49 15.52 6.28
C VAL A 305 1.98 14.29 7.03
N GLY A 306 2.45 13.10 6.67
CA GLY A 306 2.07 11.84 7.30
C GLY A 306 2.62 11.69 8.71
N ASN A 307 3.92 11.95 8.91
CA ASN A 307 4.53 11.95 10.23
C ASN A 307 5.72 12.93 10.26
N LEU A 308 5.66 13.95 11.11
CA LEU A 308 6.74 14.93 11.32
C LEU A 308 8.06 14.28 11.72
N ALA A 309 8.07 13.10 12.34
CA ALA A 309 9.30 12.38 12.67
C ALA A 309 9.95 11.68 11.46
N ASN A 310 9.21 11.49 10.37
CA ASN A 310 9.58 10.68 9.20
C ASN A 310 9.06 11.31 7.90
N VAL A 311 9.38 12.59 7.67
CA VAL A 311 8.96 13.33 6.49
C VAL A 311 9.80 12.93 5.29
N THR A 312 9.12 12.52 4.23
CA THR A 312 9.69 12.00 2.99
C THR A 312 9.91 13.09 1.94
N VAL A 313 10.75 12.81 0.95
CA VAL A 313 11.00 13.72 -0.18
C VAL A 313 9.72 14.00 -0.96
N GLN A 314 8.84 13.00 -1.05
CA GLN A 314 7.61 13.04 -1.82
C GLN A 314 6.56 13.91 -1.15
N GLU A 315 6.45 13.88 0.18
CA GLU A 315 5.58 14.79 0.94
C GLU A 315 6.01 16.25 0.74
N ILE A 316 7.31 16.55 0.85
CA ILE A 316 7.85 17.89 0.60
C ILE A 316 7.55 18.33 -0.84
N ASN A 317 7.76 17.45 -1.83
CA ASN A 317 7.44 17.75 -3.22
C ASN A 317 5.94 18.00 -3.43
N SER A 318 5.07 17.27 -2.73
CA SER A 318 3.62 17.44 -2.82
C SER A 318 3.20 18.82 -2.31
N LEU A 319 3.80 19.30 -1.21
CA LEU A 319 3.60 20.65 -0.70
C LEU A 319 4.14 21.73 -1.66
N LEU A 320 5.35 21.53 -2.21
CA LEU A 320 5.92 22.44 -3.21
C LEU A 320 5.05 22.54 -4.47
N ILE A 321 4.49 21.43 -4.93
CA ILE A 321 3.55 21.38 -6.07
C ILE A 321 2.26 22.12 -5.72
N ALA A 322 1.68 21.85 -4.55
CA ALA A 322 0.43 22.47 -4.11
C ALA A 322 0.54 24.00 -4.03
N GLN A 323 1.71 24.51 -3.64
CA GLN A 323 2.01 25.94 -3.59
C GLN A 323 2.52 26.53 -4.93
N GLY A 324 2.65 25.74 -5.99
CA GLY A 324 3.11 26.21 -7.30
C GLY A 324 4.59 26.62 -7.35
N VAL A 325 5.42 26.08 -6.44
CA VAL A 325 6.85 26.39 -6.37
C VAL A 325 7.59 25.72 -7.53
N ASN A 326 8.46 26.46 -8.22
CA ASN A 326 9.26 25.96 -9.34
C ASN A 326 10.57 25.27 -8.90
N ALA A 327 10.50 24.44 -7.86
CA ALA A 327 11.61 23.65 -7.36
C ALA A 327 11.14 22.26 -6.91
N ARG A 328 12.00 21.25 -7.04
CA ARG A 328 11.72 19.85 -6.67
C ARG A 328 12.92 19.26 -5.94
N LEU A 329 12.63 18.41 -4.97
CA LEU A 329 13.61 17.59 -4.28
C LEU A 329 13.75 16.25 -5.00
N ALA A 330 14.97 15.77 -5.16
CA ALA A 330 15.27 14.43 -5.67
C ALA A 330 16.11 13.68 -4.64
N LEU A 331 15.71 12.46 -4.32
CA LEU A 331 16.51 11.54 -3.50
C LEU A 331 17.70 11.05 -4.33
N LEU A 332 18.89 11.19 -3.79
CA LEU A 332 20.13 10.72 -4.40
C LEU A 332 20.44 9.29 -3.93
N PRO A 333 21.22 8.50 -4.68
CA PRO A 333 21.57 7.12 -4.31
C PRO A 333 22.28 6.97 -2.96
N ASN A 334 22.86 8.06 -2.43
CA ASN A 334 23.52 8.10 -1.13
C ASN A 334 22.55 8.42 0.04
N GLY A 335 21.24 8.52 -0.22
CA GLY A 335 20.22 8.86 0.76
C GLY A 335 20.04 10.36 1.03
N ARG A 336 20.92 11.22 0.48
CA ARG A 336 20.79 12.68 0.55
C ARG A 336 19.76 13.18 -0.44
N VAL A 337 19.39 14.44 -0.30
CA VAL A 337 18.38 15.06 -1.13
C VAL A 337 18.96 16.25 -1.85
N ARG A 338 18.58 16.42 -3.11
CA ARG A 338 18.96 17.56 -3.94
C ARG A 338 17.74 18.38 -4.28
N LEU A 339 17.71 19.63 -3.84
CA LEU A 339 16.72 20.61 -4.26
C LEU A 339 17.20 21.25 -5.58
N ALA A 340 16.37 21.19 -6.61
CA ALA A 340 16.67 21.74 -7.92
C ALA A 340 15.52 22.60 -8.45
N THR A 341 15.83 23.67 -9.20
CA THR A 341 14.81 24.40 -9.96
C THR A 341 14.21 23.53 -11.06
N THR A 342 12.93 23.75 -11.39
CA THR A 342 12.29 23.08 -12.54
C THR A 342 12.75 23.62 -13.89
N VAL A 343 13.38 24.80 -13.89
CA VAL A 343 13.98 25.45 -15.07
C VAL A 343 15.49 25.29 -15.02
N ALA A 344 16.09 25.02 -16.18
CA ALA A 344 17.54 24.90 -16.35
C ALA A 344 18.16 26.14 -17.02
N GLY A 345 19.48 26.30 -16.88
CA GLY A 345 20.26 27.36 -17.53
C GLY A 345 20.77 28.44 -16.58
N ALA A 346 21.60 29.34 -17.10
CA ALA A 346 22.27 30.38 -16.30
C ALA A 346 21.31 31.38 -15.61
N GLY A 347 20.07 31.49 -16.09
CA GLY A 347 19.03 32.31 -15.47
C GLY A 347 18.25 31.62 -14.35
N ALA A 348 18.41 30.30 -14.19
CA ALA A 348 17.79 29.59 -13.06
C ALA A 348 18.52 29.98 -11.78
N SER A 349 17.78 30.35 -10.74
CA SER A 349 18.34 30.71 -9.43
C SER A 349 17.55 30.08 -8.30
N LEU A 350 18.27 29.65 -7.27
CA LEU A 350 17.73 28.98 -6.10
C LEU A 350 18.46 29.45 -4.85
N GLN A 351 17.71 29.80 -3.81
CA GLN A 351 18.25 30.18 -2.52
C GLN A 351 17.43 29.54 -1.41
N VAL A 352 18.12 29.02 -0.40
CA VAL A 352 17.51 28.65 0.89
C VAL A 352 17.73 29.82 1.85
N ARG A 353 16.64 30.36 2.39
CA ARG A 353 16.64 31.45 3.37
C ARG A 353 16.62 30.87 4.78
N THR A 354 16.88 31.73 5.77
CA THR A 354 16.90 31.39 7.19
C THR A 354 16.04 32.39 7.98
N ASP A 355 15.41 31.89 9.03
CA ASP A 355 14.60 32.62 10.03
C ASP A 355 14.53 31.74 11.29
N PRO A 356 14.17 32.23 12.49
CA PRO A 356 14.16 31.42 13.71
C PRO A 356 13.28 30.15 13.66
N ASN A 357 12.23 30.13 12.83
CA ASN A 357 11.34 28.98 12.65
C ASN A 357 11.67 28.14 11.40
N SER A 358 12.80 28.44 10.75
CA SER A 358 13.16 27.81 9.48
C SER A 358 13.75 26.41 9.70
N LEU A 359 13.41 25.48 8.80
CA LEU A 359 13.78 24.06 8.89
C LEU A 359 14.98 23.68 8.03
N GLU A 360 15.71 24.64 7.47
CA GLU A 360 16.84 24.41 6.57
C GLU A 360 17.89 23.49 7.21
N SER A 361 18.22 23.71 8.49
CA SER A 361 19.19 22.90 9.20
C SER A 361 18.68 21.47 9.47
N ARG A 362 17.38 21.30 9.75
CA ARG A 362 16.75 19.98 9.98
C ARG A 362 16.60 19.17 8.69
N LEU A 363 16.48 19.86 7.55
CA LEU A 363 16.52 19.28 6.21
C LEU A 363 17.96 19.12 5.68
N GLY A 364 18.96 19.60 6.43
CA GLY A 364 20.38 19.53 6.08
C GLY A 364 20.81 20.50 4.99
N PHE A 365 20.00 21.48 4.63
CA PHE A 365 20.36 22.53 3.69
C PHE A 365 21.16 23.63 4.40
N VAL A 366 22.06 24.27 3.64
CA VAL A 366 22.83 25.41 4.12
C VAL A 366 22.21 26.69 3.55
N SER A 367 21.76 27.59 4.42
CA SER A 367 21.30 28.93 4.00
C SER A 367 22.46 29.74 3.46
N GLY A 368 22.24 30.50 2.40
CA GLY A 368 23.33 31.24 1.75
C GLY A 368 22.86 32.16 0.63
N PRO A 369 23.79 32.71 -0.17
CA PRO A 369 23.44 33.45 -1.38
C PRO A 369 22.78 32.53 -2.41
N ALA A 370 22.08 33.12 -3.39
CA ALA A 370 21.46 32.36 -4.46
C ALA A 370 22.52 31.58 -5.28
N VAL A 371 22.25 30.29 -5.49
CA VAL A 371 22.98 29.42 -6.41
C VAL A 371 22.30 29.52 -7.77
N ASN A 372 23.09 29.62 -8.84
CA ASN A 372 22.58 29.70 -10.20
C ASN A 372 22.78 28.38 -10.95
N GLY A 373 21.91 28.10 -11.93
CA GLY A 373 22.10 27.01 -12.87
C GLY A 373 23.27 27.26 -13.81
N THR A 374 23.66 26.22 -14.55
CA THR A 374 24.76 26.32 -15.53
C THR A 374 24.22 26.52 -16.93
N ALA A 375 24.88 27.39 -17.70
CA ALA A 375 24.63 27.48 -19.13
C ALA A 375 24.99 26.15 -19.82
N GLY A 376 24.27 25.83 -20.88
CA GLY A 376 24.51 24.65 -21.70
C GLY A 376 23.45 24.57 -22.80
N ASN A 377 23.45 23.45 -23.53
CA ASN A 377 22.44 23.23 -24.54
C ASN A 377 21.06 23.10 -23.89
N ALA A 378 20.08 23.81 -24.42
CA ALA A 378 18.70 23.62 -24.04
C ALA A 378 18.25 22.22 -24.49
N ILE A 379 17.85 21.40 -23.54
CA ILE A 379 17.23 20.12 -23.81
C ILE A 379 15.77 20.36 -24.13
N THR A 380 15.35 19.97 -25.33
CA THR A 380 13.96 20.08 -25.76
C THR A 380 13.41 18.68 -26.02
N TYR A 381 12.22 18.42 -25.47
CA TYR A 381 11.48 17.20 -25.71
C TYR A 381 10.44 17.41 -26.80
N TYR A 382 10.31 16.43 -27.69
CA TYR A 382 9.31 16.37 -28.74
C TYR A 382 8.55 15.04 -28.67
N VAL A 383 7.27 15.06 -29.03
CA VAL A 383 6.45 13.85 -29.22
C VAL A 383 6.12 13.70 -30.70
N LYS A 384 6.17 12.47 -31.21
CA LYS A 384 5.73 12.18 -32.58
C LYS A 384 4.20 12.17 -32.69
N VAL A 385 3.67 13.04 -33.56
CA VAL A 385 2.24 13.14 -33.88
C VAL A 385 2.10 13.15 -35.40
N GLY A 386 1.49 12.10 -35.97
CA GLY A 386 1.55 11.85 -37.41
C GLY A 386 2.99 11.79 -37.91
N ASN A 387 3.30 12.64 -38.91
CA ASN A 387 4.64 12.76 -39.49
C ASN A 387 5.47 13.90 -38.88
N GLN A 388 4.97 14.57 -37.84
CA GLN A 388 5.63 15.72 -37.21
C GLN A 388 6.15 15.37 -35.82
N TRP A 389 7.20 16.07 -35.40
CA TRP A 389 7.72 16.07 -34.05
C TRP A 389 7.35 17.39 -33.41
N LEU A 390 6.47 17.38 -32.41
CA LEU A 390 5.92 18.58 -31.79
C LEU A 390 6.44 18.72 -30.35
N ASP A 391 6.83 19.92 -29.95
CA ASP A 391 7.21 20.21 -28.57
C ASP A 391 5.99 20.51 -27.68
N SER A 392 6.23 20.86 -26.42
CA SER A 392 5.19 21.18 -25.44
C SER A 392 4.32 22.40 -25.82
N THR A 393 4.76 23.24 -26.74
CA THR A 393 4.02 24.41 -27.26
C THR A 393 3.27 24.10 -28.56
N GLY A 394 3.47 22.90 -29.12
CA GLY A 394 2.95 22.50 -30.43
C GLY A 394 3.81 22.97 -31.60
N ALA A 395 5.01 23.50 -31.35
CA ALA A 395 5.93 23.89 -32.42
C ALA A 395 6.63 22.66 -32.99
N ALA A 396 6.74 22.60 -34.32
CA ALA A 396 7.35 21.47 -35.01
C ALA A 396 8.88 21.59 -35.03
N LEU A 397 9.58 20.48 -34.74
CA LEU A 397 11.01 20.36 -34.97
C LEU A 397 11.32 20.55 -36.45
N ASN A 398 12.19 21.52 -36.76
CA ASN A 398 12.64 21.72 -38.13
C ASN A 398 13.60 20.61 -38.55
N ILE A 399 13.12 19.70 -39.39
CA ILE A 399 13.87 18.57 -39.94
C ILE A 399 14.04 18.65 -41.47
N ALA A 400 13.72 19.80 -42.06
CA ALA A 400 13.78 19.98 -43.51
C ALA A 400 15.22 19.92 -44.01
N GLY A 401 15.48 19.13 -45.06
CA GLY A 401 16.78 19.04 -45.72
C GLY A 401 17.82 18.16 -45.01
N LEU A 402 17.49 17.52 -43.88
CA LEU A 402 18.38 16.54 -43.24
C LEU A 402 18.43 15.24 -44.06
N ALA A 403 19.64 14.71 -44.27
CA ALA A 403 19.88 13.40 -44.86
C ALA A 403 19.42 12.26 -43.92
N ASP A 404 19.13 11.08 -44.48
CA ASP A 404 18.60 9.93 -43.72
C ASP A 404 19.52 9.43 -42.59
N ASP A 405 20.83 9.61 -42.75
CA ASP A 405 21.89 9.26 -41.80
C ASP A 405 22.31 10.44 -40.90
N ALA A 406 21.75 11.63 -41.10
CA ALA A 406 22.01 12.79 -40.28
C ALA A 406 21.07 12.87 -39.07
N ALA A 407 21.49 13.59 -38.02
CA ALA A 407 20.67 13.96 -36.86
C ALA A 407 20.42 15.48 -36.83
N PRO A 408 19.37 15.96 -36.16
CA PRO A 408 19.17 17.38 -35.90
C PRO A 408 20.41 18.05 -35.28
N ALA A 409 20.55 19.36 -35.52
CA ALA A 409 21.60 20.16 -34.89
C ALA A 409 21.49 20.05 -33.36
N GLY A 410 22.62 19.80 -32.68
CA GLY A 410 22.60 19.51 -31.25
C GLY A 410 22.40 18.02 -30.92
N GLY A 411 22.32 17.12 -31.90
CA GLY A 411 22.07 15.69 -31.67
C GLY A 411 20.62 15.39 -31.26
N ALA A 412 20.20 14.14 -31.44
CA ALA A 412 18.88 13.68 -31.06
C ALA A 412 18.89 12.24 -30.56
N GLU A 413 18.07 11.97 -29.55
CA GLU A 413 17.89 10.66 -28.94
C GLU A 413 16.42 10.33 -28.82
N ILE A 414 16.02 9.08 -29.13
CA ILE A 414 14.72 8.57 -28.70
C ILE A 414 14.83 8.25 -27.22
N VAL A 415 13.83 8.67 -26.45
CA VAL A 415 13.77 8.46 -25.00
C VAL A 415 12.73 7.40 -24.68
N THR A 416 13.15 6.35 -23.98
CA THR A 416 12.28 5.36 -23.36
C THR A 416 12.39 5.43 -21.84
N LEU A 417 11.40 4.90 -21.14
CA LEU A 417 11.35 4.82 -19.70
C LEU A 417 11.51 3.37 -19.25
N ASN A 418 12.40 3.14 -18.29
CA ASN A 418 12.50 1.90 -17.54
C ASN A 418 11.99 2.15 -16.12
N VAL A 419 11.16 1.24 -15.62
CA VAL A 419 10.58 1.31 -14.26
C VAL A 419 10.94 0.01 -13.54
N THR A 420 11.67 0.15 -12.43
CA THR A 420 11.94 -0.96 -11.50
C THR A 420 11.13 -0.73 -10.24
N THR A 421 10.38 -1.73 -9.79
CA THR A 421 9.54 -1.64 -8.60
C THR A 421 10.04 -2.62 -7.56
N VAL A 422 10.12 -2.21 -6.30
CA VAL A 422 10.47 -3.04 -5.14
C VAL A 422 9.34 -2.91 -4.12
N ASP A 423 8.66 -4.01 -3.77
CA ASP A 423 7.61 -4.00 -2.75
C ASP A 423 8.19 -4.13 -1.32
N ALA A 424 7.33 -4.02 -0.30
CA ALA A 424 7.75 -4.09 1.10
C ALA A 424 8.33 -5.46 1.50
N ASP A 425 8.08 -6.49 0.70
CA ASP A 425 8.62 -7.84 0.87
C ASP A 425 9.95 -8.03 0.12
N GLY A 426 10.42 -6.99 -0.58
CA GLY A 426 11.66 -6.99 -1.34
C GLY A 426 11.53 -7.61 -2.74
N ASN A 427 10.32 -7.91 -3.21
CA ASN A 427 10.11 -8.45 -4.55
C ASN A 427 10.35 -7.37 -5.59
N VAL A 428 11.17 -7.69 -6.59
CA VAL A 428 11.54 -6.76 -7.66
C VAL A 428 10.82 -7.12 -8.96
N MET A 429 10.23 -6.12 -9.62
CA MET A 429 9.75 -6.23 -11.00
C MET A 429 10.37 -5.12 -11.86
N GLN A 430 10.60 -5.41 -13.13
CA GLN A 430 11.18 -4.45 -14.06
C GLN A 430 10.35 -4.37 -15.34
N PHE A 431 10.11 -3.15 -15.80
CA PHE A 431 9.41 -2.82 -17.03
C PHE A 431 10.29 -1.93 -17.89
N ASP A 432 10.71 -2.45 -19.04
CA ASP A 432 11.62 -1.74 -19.94
C ASP A 432 10.90 -1.21 -21.19
N ASP A 433 11.54 -0.24 -21.84
CA ASP A 433 11.10 0.33 -23.12
C ASP A 433 9.66 0.84 -23.09
N LEU A 434 9.29 1.52 -22.01
CA LEU A 434 8.00 2.16 -21.85
C LEU A 434 8.01 3.55 -22.48
N ALA A 435 6.83 4.00 -22.91
CA ALA A 435 6.61 5.36 -23.40
C ALA A 435 5.69 6.14 -22.46
N LEU A 436 5.88 7.47 -22.42
CA LEU A 436 5.09 8.36 -21.56
C LEU A 436 3.88 9.00 -22.28
N ASP A 437 3.81 8.96 -23.61
CA ASP A 437 2.66 9.47 -24.36
C ASP A 437 1.65 8.36 -24.63
N SER A 438 0.36 8.66 -24.43
CA SER A 438 -0.73 7.71 -24.56
C SER A 438 -0.98 7.20 -25.98
N ARG A 439 -0.45 7.88 -27.01
CA ARG A 439 -0.53 7.42 -28.42
C ARG A 439 0.44 6.28 -28.71
N HIS A 440 1.45 6.08 -27.87
CA HIS A 440 2.45 5.05 -28.11
C HIS A 440 1.89 3.65 -27.77
N PRO A 441 2.15 2.61 -28.58
CA PRO A 441 1.66 1.25 -28.31
C PRO A 441 2.11 0.70 -26.95
N ARG A 442 3.33 1.06 -26.51
CA ARG A 442 3.90 0.72 -25.19
C ARG A 442 3.76 1.85 -24.16
N TYR A 443 2.69 2.63 -24.23
CA TYR A 443 2.40 3.64 -23.21
C TYR A 443 2.39 3.00 -21.81
N ILE A 444 3.03 3.64 -20.83
CA ILE A 444 3.11 3.14 -19.45
C ILE A 444 1.73 2.89 -18.85
N GLY A 445 0.73 3.73 -19.12
CA GLY A 445 -0.64 3.52 -18.64
C GLY A 445 -1.36 2.33 -19.29
N ASN A 446 -0.84 1.78 -20.39
CA ASN A 446 -1.34 0.54 -20.99
C ASN A 446 -0.60 -0.68 -20.45
N VAL A 447 0.73 -0.59 -20.29
CA VAL A 447 1.56 -1.71 -19.79
C VAL A 447 1.35 -1.92 -18.29
N MET A 448 1.36 -0.84 -17.51
CA MET A 448 1.08 -0.82 -16.07
C MET A 448 -0.36 -0.33 -15.81
N ALA A 449 -1.33 -0.82 -16.59
CA ALA A 449 -2.71 -0.36 -16.50
C ALA A 449 -3.32 -0.58 -15.11
N ALA A 450 -4.20 0.33 -14.68
CA ALA A 450 -5.05 0.18 -13.50
C ALA A 450 -5.93 -1.08 -13.57
N THR A 451 -6.39 -1.43 -14.78
CA THR A 451 -7.22 -2.61 -15.06
C THR A 451 -6.67 -3.35 -16.29
N PRO A 452 -5.68 -4.25 -16.10
CA PRO A 452 -5.11 -5.05 -17.18
C PRO A 452 -6.16 -5.96 -17.82
N THR A 453 -6.02 -6.22 -19.11
CA THR A 453 -6.93 -7.11 -19.85
C THR A 453 -6.80 -8.57 -19.43
N ARG A 454 -5.60 -8.99 -18.98
CA ARG A 454 -5.32 -10.33 -18.48
C ARG A 454 -5.41 -10.34 -16.95
N ARG A 455 -6.19 -11.28 -16.41
CA ARG A 455 -6.31 -11.50 -14.96
C ARG A 455 -4.95 -11.76 -14.30
N VAL A 456 -4.10 -12.54 -14.96
CA VAL A 456 -2.74 -12.85 -14.53
C VAL A 456 -1.92 -11.57 -14.30
N ASP A 457 -1.96 -10.63 -15.24
CA ASP A 457 -1.27 -9.34 -15.11
C ASP A 457 -1.88 -8.50 -13.98
N ALA A 458 -3.20 -8.56 -13.80
CA ALA A 458 -3.89 -7.89 -12.69
C ALA A 458 -3.53 -8.47 -11.32
N LEU A 459 -3.17 -9.75 -11.23
CA LEU A 459 -2.79 -10.36 -9.95
C LEU A 459 -1.31 -10.20 -9.63
N TYR A 460 -0.44 -10.24 -10.64
CA TYR A 460 1.01 -10.26 -10.44
C TYR A 460 1.65 -8.89 -10.50
N ASN A 461 1.12 -7.96 -11.29
CA ASN A 461 1.65 -6.59 -11.33
C ASN A 461 1.11 -5.83 -10.12
N ARG A 462 1.90 -5.79 -9.04
CA ARG A 462 1.55 -5.13 -7.78
C ARG A 462 1.23 -3.64 -7.96
N TYR A 463 1.96 -2.96 -8.84
CA TYR A 463 1.82 -1.53 -9.09
C TYR A 463 1.10 -1.24 -10.40
N ALA A 464 0.37 -0.12 -10.41
CA ALA A 464 -0.28 0.44 -11.58
C ALA A 464 0.06 1.92 -11.73
N PHE A 465 -0.08 2.42 -12.96
CA PHE A 465 0.04 3.82 -13.31
C PHE A 465 -1.30 4.31 -13.87
N ALA A 466 -1.74 5.48 -13.43
CA ALA A 466 -2.92 6.16 -13.97
C ALA A 466 -2.59 7.62 -14.28
N ASP A 467 -3.02 8.06 -15.46
CA ASP A 467 -2.93 9.44 -15.93
C ASP A 467 -4.32 9.91 -16.35
N THR A 468 -4.78 10.99 -15.74
CA THR A 468 -6.08 11.62 -16.04
C THR A 468 -5.96 12.79 -17.03
N GLY A 469 -4.92 12.79 -17.87
CA GLY A 469 -4.71 13.77 -18.95
C GLY A 469 -3.66 14.83 -18.63
N VAL A 470 -2.67 14.50 -17.81
CA VAL A 470 -1.50 15.33 -17.52
C VAL A 470 -0.57 15.41 -18.73
N GLY A 471 -0.36 14.28 -19.42
CA GLY A 471 0.44 14.19 -20.65
C GLY A 471 1.96 14.11 -20.42
N ALA A 472 2.65 13.61 -21.45
CA ALA A 472 4.06 13.21 -21.36
C ALA A 472 5.01 14.32 -20.91
N PHE A 473 4.86 15.55 -21.42
CA PHE A 473 5.76 16.66 -21.10
C PHE A 473 5.70 17.09 -19.64
N ASN A 474 4.51 17.14 -19.07
CA ASN A 474 4.32 17.49 -17.66
C ASN A 474 4.88 16.38 -16.75
N ILE A 475 4.70 15.10 -17.14
CA ILE A 475 5.28 13.96 -16.41
C ILE A 475 6.81 14.01 -16.45
N ILE A 476 7.42 14.22 -17.63
CA ILE A 476 8.89 14.34 -17.76
C ILE A 476 9.41 15.49 -16.92
N THR A 477 8.76 16.65 -17.00
CA THR A 477 9.20 17.85 -16.27
C THR A 477 9.12 17.64 -14.77
N ALA A 478 8.07 16.95 -14.29
CA ALA A 478 7.89 16.65 -12.87
C ALA A 478 8.94 15.64 -12.35
N LEU A 479 9.23 14.58 -13.11
CA LEU A 479 10.10 13.48 -12.68
C LEU A 479 11.59 13.73 -12.93
N PHE A 480 11.95 14.31 -14.07
CA PHE A 480 13.31 14.29 -14.61
C PHE A 480 13.93 15.69 -14.77
N SER A 481 13.43 16.68 -14.02
CA SER A 481 13.98 18.04 -14.02
C SER A 481 15.43 18.11 -13.49
N SER A 482 15.84 17.16 -12.65
CA SER A 482 17.16 17.14 -12.02
C SER A 482 18.12 16.08 -12.60
N GLY A 483 17.65 15.24 -13.52
CA GLY A 483 18.44 14.16 -14.12
C GLY A 483 17.55 13.08 -14.75
N ASP A 484 18.19 12.06 -15.32
CA ASP A 484 17.51 10.97 -16.04
C ASP A 484 17.05 9.82 -15.12
N GLU A 485 17.26 9.90 -13.80
CA GLU A 485 16.85 8.89 -12.84
C GLU A 485 16.17 9.52 -11.63
N VAL A 486 15.08 8.91 -11.15
CA VAL A 486 14.34 9.33 -9.97
C VAL A 486 13.82 8.12 -9.20
N THR A 487 13.92 8.19 -7.88
CA THR A 487 13.34 7.18 -6.97
C THR A 487 12.11 7.78 -6.28
N LEU A 488 10.99 7.05 -6.34
CA LEU A 488 9.74 7.40 -5.67
C LEU A 488 9.44 6.36 -4.60
N ASP A 489 9.18 6.80 -3.39
CA ASP A 489 8.60 5.98 -2.34
C ASP A 489 7.08 5.97 -2.52
N ILE A 490 6.49 4.78 -2.46
CA ILE A 490 5.05 4.57 -2.38
C ILE A 490 4.75 4.14 -0.95
N ARG A 491 3.80 4.84 -0.31
CA ARG A 491 3.37 4.58 1.07
C ARG A 491 1.86 4.76 1.23
N GLY A 492 1.35 4.42 2.40
CA GLY A 492 -0.05 4.61 2.80
C GLY A 492 -0.90 3.34 2.64
N GLY A 493 -0.27 2.19 2.39
CA GLY A 493 -0.93 0.91 2.41
C GLY A 493 -1.32 0.51 3.82
N SER A 494 -2.52 -0.03 3.98
CA SER A 494 -3.00 -0.58 5.25
C SER A 494 -3.50 -2.00 5.06
N ASP A 495 -3.15 -2.89 5.99
CA ASP A 495 -3.70 -4.25 6.05
C ASP A 495 -5.18 -4.27 6.47
N GLY A 496 -5.76 -3.09 6.75
CA GLY A 496 -7.09 -2.92 7.30
C GLY A 496 -7.07 -3.00 8.82
N VAL A 497 -8.26 -3.20 9.39
CA VAL A 497 -8.42 -3.52 10.81
C VAL A 497 -8.68 -5.02 10.99
N ALA A 498 -8.58 -5.48 12.23
CA ALA A 498 -8.80 -6.88 12.57
C ALA A 498 -10.21 -7.33 12.11
N PRO A 499 -10.32 -8.35 11.24
CA PRO A 499 -11.57 -8.69 10.57
C PRO A 499 -12.62 -9.24 11.52
N GLN A 500 -13.88 -8.84 11.32
CA GLN A 500 -15.04 -9.28 12.09
C GLN A 500 -15.76 -10.44 11.38
N PRO A 501 -16.68 -11.16 12.05
CA PRO A 501 -17.38 -12.30 11.44
C PRO A 501 -18.09 -11.96 10.12
N GLY A 502 -18.65 -10.75 9.97
CA GLY A 502 -19.28 -10.29 8.72
C GLY A 502 -18.30 -10.14 7.55
N ASP A 503 -17.03 -9.85 7.82
CA ASP A 503 -15.99 -9.78 6.79
C ASP A 503 -15.68 -11.20 6.25
N TYR A 504 -15.68 -12.20 7.13
CA TYR A 504 -15.56 -13.60 6.74
C TYR A 504 -16.77 -14.10 5.95
N GLU A 505 -18.00 -13.67 6.30
CA GLU A 505 -19.19 -14.00 5.52
C GLU A 505 -19.06 -13.49 4.08
N THR A 506 -18.59 -12.24 3.92
CA THR A 506 -18.38 -11.61 2.61
C THR A 506 -17.29 -12.35 1.82
N ALA A 507 -16.17 -12.69 2.45
CA ALA A 507 -15.08 -13.40 1.79
C ALA A 507 -15.48 -14.84 1.39
N LEU A 508 -16.22 -15.54 2.24
CA LEU A 508 -16.69 -16.91 1.96
C LEU A 508 -17.75 -16.94 0.86
N ALA A 509 -18.57 -15.89 0.72
CA ALA A 509 -19.55 -15.80 -0.36
C ALA A 509 -18.90 -15.87 -1.75
N VAL A 510 -17.66 -15.38 -1.90
CA VAL A 510 -16.89 -15.47 -3.15
C VAL A 510 -16.70 -16.94 -3.58
N PHE A 511 -16.50 -17.84 -2.61
CA PHE A 511 -16.32 -19.26 -2.88
C PHE A 511 -17.59 -19.96 -3.38
N GLU A 512 -18.78 -19.35 -3.28
CA GLU A 512 -20.03 -19.97 -3.77
C GLU A 512 -19.99 -20.22 -5.29
N SER A 513 -19.26 -19.38 -6.02
CA SER A 513 -19.08 -19.50 -7.47
C SER A 513 -18.12 -20.62 -7.90
N VAL A 514 -17.38 -21.21 -6.95
CA VAL A 514 -16.33 -22.20 -7.22
C VAL A 514 -16.80 -23.59 -6.78
N GLU A 515 -17.33 -24.39 -7.72
CA GLU A 515 -17.91 -25.71 -7.41
C GLU A 515 -16.89 -26.74 -6.93
N ASP A 516 -15.61 -26.58 -7.30
CA ASP A 516 -14.53 -27.54 -7.02
C ASP A 516 -14.12 -27.63 -5.54
N ILE A 517 -14.46 -26.65 -4.70
CA ILE A 517 -14.03 -26.62 -3.29
C ILE A 517 -14.80 -27.66 -2.48
N SER A 518 -14.08 -28.63 -1.91
CA SER A 518 -14.66 -29.68 -1.04
C SER A 518 -14.43 -29.43 0.45
N ILE A 519 -13.39 -28.67 0.80
CA ILE A 519 -13.01 -28.35 2.19
C ILE A 519 -12.91 -26.84 2.32
N VAL A 520 -13.48 -26.27 3.38
CA VAL A 520 -13.37 -24.83 3.69
C VAL A 520 -12.85 -24.62 5.10
N ALA A 521 -11.92 -23.70 5.25
CA ALA A 521 -11.37 -23.32 6.55
C ALA A 521 -11.18 -21.80 6.62
N ALA A 522 -11.08 -21.29 7.85
CA ALA A 522 -10.69 -19.91 8.12
C ALA A 522 -9.54 -19.89 9.14
N PRO A 523 -8.31 -20.25 8.73
CA PRO A 523 -7.21 -20.48 9.66
C PRO A 523 -6.93 -19.26 10.52
N GLY A 524 -7.01 -19.43 11.84
CA GLY A 524 -6.69 -18.38 12.81
C GLY A 524 -7.76 -17.30 12.96
N ALA A 525 -8.92 -17.43 12.30
CA ALA A 525 -10.02 -16.47 12.42
C ALA A 525 -10.44 -16.15 13.88
N PRO A 526 -10.52 -17.14 14.80
CA PRO A 526 -10.80 -16.88 16.21
C PRO A 526 -9.78 -15.99 16.93
N SER A 527 -8.58 -15.81 16.36
CA SER A 527 -7.48 -15.06 16.96
C SER A 527 -7.47 -13.57 16.61
N TYR A 528 -8.28 -13.13 15.64
CA TYR A 528 -8.26 -11.76 15.11
C TYR A 528 -9.37 -10.84 15.63
N GLY A 529 -9.92 -11.12 16.82
CA GLY A 529 -11.03 -10.33 17.37
C GLY A 529 -11.04 -10.25 18.89
N THR A 530 -12.13 -9.75 19.45
CA THR A 530 -12.35 -9.79 20.89
C THR A 530 -12.38 -11.25 21.39
N PRO A 531 -11.70 -11.57 22.51
CA PRO A 531 -11.56 -12.95 23.01
C PRO A 531 -12.88 -13.73 23.15
N ASN A 532 -13.99 -13.01 23.38
CA ASN A 532 -15.30 -13.61 23.64
C ASN A 532 -16.11 -13.98 22.38
N ASN A 533 -15.61 -13.74 21.16
CA ASN A 533 -16.39 -13.94 19.92
C ASN A 533 -15.90 -15.06 18.99
N ALA A 534 -14.97 -15.91 19.45
CA ALA A 534 -14.42 -17.03 18.67
C ALA A 534 -15.51 -17.95 18.05
N HIS A 535 -16.65 -18.13 18.73
CA HIS A 535 -17.77 -18.93 18.22
C HIS A 535 -18.42 -18.34 16.96
N ALA A 536 -18.49 -17.01 16.83
CA ALA A 536 -19.11 -16.37 15.68
C ALA A 536 -18.33 -16.64 14.40
N TYR A 537 -16.99 -16.58 14.46
CA TYR A 537 -16.13 -16.93 13.32
C TYR A 537 -16.34 -18.38 12.87
N ALA A 538 -16.33 -19.33 13.83
CA ALA A 538 -16.58 -20.73 13.52
C ALA A 538 -17.99 -20.96 12.93
N ASN A 539 -19.00 -20.28 13.48
CA ASN A 539 -20.39 -20.38 13.00
C ASN A 539 -20.56 -19.82 11.58
N VAL A 540 -19.78 -18.82 11.19
CA VAL A 540 -19.77 -18.29 9.81
C VAL A 540 -19.27 -19.34 8.82
N VAL A 541 -18.18 -20.04 9.14
CA VAL A 541 -17.65 -21.13 8.30
C VAL A 541 -18.64 -22.31 8.23
N ILE A 542 -19.26 -22.68 9.36
CA ILE A 542 -20.31 -23.72 9.39
C ILE A 542 -21.49 -23.31 8.51
N SER A 543 -21.97 -22.08 8.66
CA SER A 543 -23.13 -21.56 7.93
C SER A 543 -22.88 -21.57 6.42
N HIS A 544 -21.65 -21.26 5.98
CA HIS A 544 -21.26 -21.38 4.59
C HIS A 544 -21.30 -22.84 4.12
N ALA A 545 -20.70 -23.77 4.86
CA ALA A 545 -20.68 -25.19 4.50
C ALA A 545 -22.08 -25.84 4.45
N GLU A 546 -23.03 -25.37 5.26
CA GLU A 546 -24.42 -25.85 5.29
C GLU A 546 -25.30 -25.30 4.15
N ARG A 547 -24.83 -24.31 3.38
CA ARG A 547 -25.60 -23.79 2.24
C ARG A 547 -25.94 -24.90 1.24
N ARG A 548 -27.16 -24.84 0.72
CA ARG A 548 -27.69 -25.87 -0.18
C ARG A 548 -26.81 -25.95 -1.43
N ARG A 549 -26.50 -27.18 -1.85
CA ARG A 549 -25.76 -27.52 -3.08
C ARG A 549 -24.27 -27.16 -3.10
N LEU A 550 -23.68 -26.67 -2.00
CA LEU A 550 -22.22 -26.45 -1.96
C LEU A 550 -21.41 -27.72 -1.67
N TYR A 551 -21.96 -28.68 -0.91
CA TYR A 551 -21.34 -29.98 -0.59
C TYR A 551 -19.90 -29.90 -0.04
N ARG A 552 -19.65 -29.02 0.94
CA ARG A 552 -18.33 -28.79 1.54
C ARG A 552 -18.30 -29.15 3.01
N ILE A 553 -17.12 -29.46 3.53
CA ILE A 553 -16.87 -29.67 4.96
C ILE A 553 -16.11 -28.45 5.51
N ALA A 554 -16.60 -27.91 6.62
CA ALA A 554 -15.95 -26.87 7.40
C ALA A 554 -14.93 -27.48 8.37
N VAL A 555 -13.67 -27.05 8.27
CA VAL A 555 -12.62 -27.33 9.25
C VAL A 555 -12.49 -26.10 10.14
N LEU A 556 -12.60 -26.32 11.46
CA LEU A 556 -12.75 -25.26 12.45
C LEU A 556 -11.59 -25.30 13.46
N ASP A 557 -11.14 -24.12 13.85
CA ASP A 557 -10.16 -23.92 14.91
C ASP A 557 -10.83 -23.76 16.27
N THR A 558 -10.19 -24.27 17.31
CA THR A 558 -10.44 -23.80 18.67
C THR A 558 -9.92 -22.37 18.85
N PRO A 559 -10.32 -21.63 19.90
CA PRO A 559 -9.63 -20.40 20.25
C PRO A 559 -8.24 -20.73 20.84
N PRO A 560 -7.27 -19.79 20.76
CA PRO A 560 -5.88 -20.03 21.17
C PRO A 560 -5.70 -20.27 22.68
N ASP A 561 -6.66 -19.82 23.51
CA ASP A 561 -6.71 -20.02 24.95
C ASP A 561 -7.30 -21.38 25.36
N ALA A 562 -7.87 -22.15 24.42
CA ALA A 562 -8.30 -23.51 24.68
C ALA A 562 -7.07 -24.41 24.81
N LEU A 563 -6.66 -24.68 26.06
CA LEU A 563 -5.48 -25.50 26.38
C LEU A 563 -5.86 -26.94 26.73
N THR A 564 -7.13 -27.20 27.07
CA THR A 564 -7.59 -28.54 27.46
C THR A 564 -8.69 -29.09 26.55
N VAL A 565 -8.83 -30.43 26.55
CA VAL A 565 -9.94 -31.12 25.89
C VAL A 565 -11.30 -30.67 26.48
N GLY A 566 -11.35 -30.28 27.75
CA GLY A 566 -12.55 -29.73 28.39
C GLY A 566 -12.98 -28.39 27.77
N ASP A 567 -12.01 -27.53 27.48
CA ASP A 567 -12.24 -26.22 26.86
C ASP A 567 -12.72 -26.40 25.41
N ALA A 568 -12.07 -27.28 24.64
CA ALA A 568 -12.49 -27.60 23.27
C ALA A 568 -13.92 -28.18 23.22
N ARG A 569 -14.30 -29.04 24.19
CA ARG A 569 -15.68 -29.57 24.29
C ARG A 569 -16.68 -28.50 24.66
N SER A 570 -16.32 -27.61 25.59
CA SER A 570 -17.14 -26.45 25.97
C SER A 570 -17.33 -25.51 24.79
N PHE A 571 -16.27 -25.32 23.99
CA PHE A 571 -16.30 -24.53 22.78
C PHE A 571 -17.25 -25.13 21.73
N ARG A 572 -17.08 -26.42 21.43
CA ARG A 572 -17.98 -27.20 20.55
C ARG A 572 -19.44 -27.11 21.00
N GLY A 573 -19.69 -27.13 22.30
CA GLY A 573 -21.04 -27.05 22.88
C GLY A 573 -21.80 -25.76 22.55
N ARG A 574 -21.10 -24.69 22.15
CA ARG A 574 -21.67 -23.39 21.79
C ARG A 574 -21.75 -23.15 20.27
N LEU A 575 -21.23 -24.06 19.45
CA LEU A 575 -21.29 -23.96 18.00
C LEU A 575 -22.63 -24.45 17.46
N ILE A 576 -22.96 -24.04 16.24
CA ILE A 576 -24.10 -24.58 15.49
C ILE A 576 -23.88 -26.09 15.30
N ASP A 577 -24.89 -26.89 15.66
CA ASP A 577 -24.85 -28.33 15.43
C ASP A 577 -24.95 -28.59 13.91
N SER A 578 -23.90 -29.18 13.36
CA SER A 578 -23.74 -29.38 11.93
C SER A 578 -23.14 -30.75 11.64
N THR A 579 -23.64 -31.38 10.58
CA THR A 579 -23.06 -32.64 10.05
C THR A 579 -21.88 -32.39 9.13
N ARG A 580 -21.58 -31.12 8.84
CA ARG A 580 -20.56 -30.66 7.90
C ARG A 580 -19.41 -29.91 8.58
N GLY A 581 -19.35 -29.89 9.91
CA GLY A 581 -18.27 -29.24 10.67
C GLY A 581 -17.36 -30.25 11.37
N ALA A 582 -16.05 -30.02 11.31
CA ALA A 582 -15.03 -30.74 12.06
C ALA A 582 -14.17 -29.74 12.85
N LEU A 583 -14.18 -29.84 14.17
CA LEU A 583 -13.37 -29.01 15.07
C LEU A 583 -12.07 -29.73 15.41
N TYR A 584 -10.93 -29.05 15.20
CA TYR A 584 -9.61 -29.59 15.50
C TYR A 584 -8.98 -28.89 16.71
N PHE A 585 -8.17 -29.65 17.46
CA PHE A 585 -7.47 -29.26 18.69
C PHE A 585 -6.26 -30.19 18.88
N PRO A 586 -5.14 -29.75 19.47
CA PRO A 586 -4.82 -28.38 19.93
C PRO A 586 -4.16 -27.53 18.83
N TYR A 587 -3.83 -26.28 19.15
CA TYR A 587 -2.87 -25.49 18.35
C TYR A 587 -1.51 -26.19 18.34
N VAL A 588 -0.75 -26.01 17.26
CA VAL A 588 0.54 -26.65 17.05
C VAL A 588 1.65 -25.62 17.14
N VAL A 589 2.73 -25.92 17.85
CA VAL A 589 3.92 -25.07 17.94
C VAL A 589 4.88 -25.46 16.83
N VAL A 590 5.29 -24.49 16.02
CA VAL A 590 6.23 -24.68 14.91
C VAL A 590 7.40 -23.68 14.97
N PRO A 591 8.57 -23.99 14.38
CA PRO A 591 9.64 -23.02 14.23
C PRO A 591 9.19 -21.82 13.39
N ASN A 592 9.50 -20.60 13.85
CA ASN A 592 9.15 -19.38 13.12
C ASN A 592 10.10 -19.17 11.93
N PRO A 593 9.61 -19.20 10.68
CA PRO A 593 10.44 -19.01 9.48
C PRO A 593 11.00 -17.57 9.32
N LEU A 594 10.40 -16.60 9.99
CA LEU A 594 10.84 -15.21 9.99
C LEU A 594 12.00 -14.96 10.95
N TYR A 595 12.24 -15.87 11.90
CA TYR A 595 13.35 -15.74 12.83
C TYR A 595 14.69 -15.68 12.08
N ARG A 596 15.53 -14.73 12.49
CA ARG A 596 16.90 -14.55 12.02
C ARG A 596 17.80 -14.37 13.25
N THR A 597 18.99 -14.95 13.23
CA THR A 597 19.96 -14.78 14.31
C THR A 597 20.29 -13.30 14.50
N GLY A 598 20.03 -12.75 15.69
CA GLY A 598 20.22 -11.32 16.00
C GLY A 598 18.96 -10.45 15.89
N ALA A 599 17.81 -11.01 15.52
CA ALA A 599 16.51 -10.33 15.56
C ALA A 599 15.69 -10.81 16.78
N ASP A 600 16.07 -10.35 17.98
CA ASP A 600 15.49 -10.79 19.26
C ASP A 600 14.01 -10.38 19.44
N ASN A 601 13.51 -9.49 18.57
CA ASN A 601 12.10 -9.07 18.54
C ASN A 601 11.17 -10.06 17.82
N ILE A 602 11.71 -11.02 17.06
CA ILE A 602 10.92 -12.04 16.36
C ILE A 602 10.99 -13.33 17.19
N PRO A 603 9.86 -13.92 17.60
CA PRO A 603 9.87 -15.14 18.41
C PRO A 603 10.43 -16.32 17.60
N GLN A 604 11.19 -17.20 18.26
CA GLN A 604 11.77 -18.40 17.62
C GLN A 604 10.72 -19.45 17.23
N GLU A 605 9.63 -19.51 17.98
CA GLU A 605 8.53 -20.44 17.80
C GLU A 605 7.22 -19.68 17.63
N LEU A 606 6.29 -20.28 16.88
CA LEU A 606 4.98 -19.72 16.62
C LEU A 606 3.91 -20.78 16.88
N THR A 607 2.84 -20.39 17.55
CA THR A 607 1.67 -21.24 17.80
C THR A 607 0.67 -21.04 16.68
N LEU A 608 0.41 -22.08 15.89
CA LEU A 608 -0.46 -22.04 14.70
C LEU A 608 -1.80 -22.74 14.93
N PRO A 609 -2.87 -22.23 14.29
CA PRO A 609 -4.20 -22.83 14.34
C PRO A 609 -4.20 -24.22 13.68
N PRO A 610 -4.99 -25.18 14.19
CA PRO A 610 -4.95 -26.56 13.71
C PRO A 610 -5.63 -26.80 12.35
N SER A 611 -6.45 -25.87 11.84
CA SER A 611 -7.06 -25.98 10.51
C SER A 611 -6.10 -25.62 9.37
N GLY A 612 -4.91 -25.11 9.69
CA GLY A 612 -3.92 -24.57 8.77
C GLY A 612 -2.69 -25.43 8.58
#